data_AF-A0A7C3YM83-F1
#
_entry.id   AF-A0A7C3YM83-F1
#
_cell.length_a   1.000
_cell.length_b   1.000
_cell.length_c   1.000
_cell.angle_alpha   90.00
_cell.angle_beta   90.00
_cell.angle_gamma   90.00
#
_symmetry.space_group_name_H-M   'P 1'
#
loop_
_entity.id
_entity.type
_entity.pdbx_description
1 polymer ?
#
loop_
_entity_poly.entity_id
_entity_poly.type
_entity_poly.pdbx_seq_one_letter_code
_entity_poly.pdbx_strand_id
1 'polypeptide(L)'
;MNDQLTSPPAPVAATLGLQDILRNLFTSLQVTLTDQYGPGEFVHLQSGEEGEVIDLTWRETRLRTPTGDIAVVPSSVIGNTVVTNYSRGDELYVLAVEFKVVADADLDRVVCVAVEAARAAAGASAEVEASLPRHATWSRSLAPALRA
;
A
#
# COMPACT_ATOMS: atom_id res chain seq x y z
N MET A 1 18.73 9.74 54.88
CA MET A 1 17.65 9.01 54.18
C MET A 1 16.32 9.59 54.62
N ASN A 2 15.75 10.48 53.81
CA ASN A 2 14.31 10.59 53.59
C ASN A 2 14.11 11.66 52.52
N ASP A 3 14.28 11.23 51.26
CA ASP A 3 13.76 11.92 50.10
C ASP A 3 12.23 11.87 50.20
N GLN A 4 11.66 12.87 50.89
CA GLN A 4 10.24 13.17 50.82
C GLN A 4 9.93 13.51 49.37
N LEU A 5 9.10 12.67 48.74
CA LEU A 5 8.47 12.95 47.46
C LEU A 5 7.81 14.34 47.54
N THR A 6 8.44 15.34 46.96
CA THR A 6 7.79 16.62 46.69
C THR A 6 6.84 16.39 45.53
N SER A 7 5.64 15.87 45.82
CA SER A 7 4.58 15.79 44.82
C SER A 7 4.41 17.18 44.21
N PRO A 8 4.42 17.32 42.87
CA PRO A 8 4.34 18.62 42.23
C PRO A 8 3.09 19.36 42.74
N PRO A 9 3.16 20.68 42.96
CA PRO A 9 2.02 21.43 43.47
C PRO A 9 0.81 21.21 42.56
N ALA A 10 -0.39 21.05 43.14
CA ALA A 10 -1.61 20.65 42.42
C ALA A 10 -1.90 21.37 41.07
N PRO A 11 -1.61 22.68 40.89
CA PRO A 11 -1.76 23.35 39.59
C PRO A 11 -0.82 22.80 38.51
N VAL A 12 0.37 22.36 38.90
CA VAL A 12 1.36 21.73 38.02
C VAL A 12 0.93 20.32 37.68
N ALA A 13 0.39 19.56 38.64
CA ALA A 13 -0.15 18.23 38.38
C ALA A 13 -1.36 18.26 37.40
N ALA A 14 -2.26 19.25 37.54
CA ALA A 14 -3.40 19.42 36.64
C ALA A 14 -2.99 19.84 35.23
N THR A 15 -2.01 20.75 35.10
CA THR A 15 -1.48 21.16 33.80
C THR A 15 -0.67 20.06 33.12
N LEU A 16 0.08 19.24 33.86
CA LEU A 16 0.77 18.06 33.33
C LEU A 16 -0.21 17.00 32.80
N GLY A 17 -1.28 16.70 33.55
CA GLY A 17 -2.32 15.76 33.09
C GLY A 17 -3.04 16.23 31.82
N LEU A 18 -3.32 17.54 31.69
CA LEU A 18 -3.91 18.11 30.48
C LEU A 18 -2.92 18.13 29.30
N GLN A 19 -1.64 18.43 29.55
CA GLN A 19 -0.61 18.40 28.51
C GLN A 19 -0.45 17.00 27.91
N ASP A 20 -0.51 15.93 28.72
CA ASP A 20 -0.45 14.56 28.22
C ASP A 20 -1.70 14.18 27.39
N ILE A 21 -2.90 14.63 27.78
CA ILE A 21 -4.13 14.46 26.99
C ILE A 21 -4.03 15.22 25.65
N LEU A 22 -3.59 16.49 25.69
CA LEU A 22 -3.43 17.32 24.49
C LEU A 22 -2.35 16.78 23.56
N ARG A 23 -1.24 16.25 24.09
CA ARG A 23 -0.19 15.62 23.30
C ARG A 23 -0.71 14.37 22.60
N ASN A 24 -1.47 13.52 23.30
CA ASN A 24 -2.11 12.34 22.71
C ASN A 24 -3.16 12.72 21.64
N LEU A 25 -3.90 13.82 21.84
CA LEU A 25 -4.84 14.36 20.84
C LEU A 25 -4.13 14.97 19.63
N PHE A 26 -3.03 15.69 19.83
CA PHE A 26 -2.25 16.29 18.74
C PHE A 26 -1.59 15.23 17.86
N THR A 27 -1.09 14.15 18.46
CA THR A 27 -0.59 12.99 17.71
C THR A 27 -1.71 12.36 16.86
N SER A 28 -2.96 12.35 17.36
CA SER A 28 -4.11 11.83 16.61
C SER A 28 -4.57 12.80 15.49
N LEU A 29 -4.49 14.11 15.72
CA LEU A 29 -4.90 15.16 14.77
C LEU A 29 -3.90 15.38 13.63
N GLN A 30 -2.61 15.14 13.86
CA GLN A 30 -1.57 15.43 12.87
C GLN A 30 -1.56 14.46 11.68
N VAL A 31 -2.23 13.30 11.79
CA VAL A 31 -2.35 12.29 10.73
C VAL A 31 -3.42 12.67 9.68
N THR A 32 -4.30 13.64 9.96
CA THR A 32 -5.51 13.90 9.13
C THR A 32 -5.30 14.91 7.97
N LEU A 33 -4.12 15.49 7.77
CA LEU A 33 -3.99 16.66 6.86
C LEU A 33 -3.24 16.43 5.56
N THR A 34 -2.73 15.23 5.30
CA THR A 34 -2.25 14.88 3.96
C THR A 34 -3.29 13.94 3.36
N ASP A 35 -4.04 14.45 2.39
CA ASP A 35 -4.97 13.71 1.54
C ASP A 35 -4.18 12.62 0.78
N GLN A 36 -3.80 11.54 1.48
CA GLN A 36 -3.00 10.44 0.93
C GLN A 36 -3.92 9.39 0.31
N TYR A 37 -5.16 9.33 0.75
CA TYR A 37 -6.21 8.49 0.18
C TYR A 37 -7.61 9.02 0.55
N GLY A 38 -8.61 8.67 -0.27
CA GLY A 38 -10.01 9.11 -0.11
C GLY A 38 -11.04 8.01 -0.40
N PRO A 39 -12.34 8.28 -0.23
CA PRO A 39 -13.39 7.30 -0.51
C PRO A 39 -13.38 6.88 -1.99
N GLY A 40 -13.60 5.60 -2.26
CA GLY A 40 -13.55 4.98 -3.59
C GLY A 40 -12.15 4.53 -4.00
N GLU A 41 -11.13 4.79 -3.20
CA GLU A 41 -9.75 4.38 -3.50
C GLU A 41 -9.41 3.06 -2.80
N PHE A 42 -8.63 2.20 -3.47
CA PHE A 42 -8.20 0.92 -2.92
C PHE A 42 -6.84 1.07 -2.24
N VAL A 43 -6.77 0.70 -0.96
CA VAL A 43 -5.58 0.84 -0.13
C VAL A 43 -5.19 -0.50 0.50
N HIS A 44 -3.89 -0.66 0.73
CA HIS A 44 -3.34 -1.78 1.51
C HIS A 44 -2.45 -1.24 2.61
N LEU A 45 -2.68 -1.74 3.82
CA LEU A 45 -1.94 -1.42 5.02
C LEU A 45 -0.87 -2.48 5.24
N GLN A 46 0.33 -2.09 5.64
CA GLN A 46 1.40 -3.04 5.98
C GLN A 46 1.02 -4.00 7.12
N SER A 47 0.00 -3.66 7.94
CA SER A 47 -0.57 -4.53 8.96
C SER A 47 -1.36 -5.73 8.40
N GLY A 48 -1.68 -5.71 7.09
CA GLY A 48 -2.31 -6.81 6.35
C GLY A 48 -3.75 -6.53 5.92
N GLU A 49 -4.38 -5.48 6.43
CA GLU A 49 -5.71 -5.05 5.99
C GLU A 49 -5.65 -4.40 4.61
N GLU A 50 -6.59 -4.75 3.75
CA GLU A 50 -6.74 -4.16 2.42
C GLU A 50 -8.21 -3.99 2.05
N GLY A 51 -8.49 -2.99 1.22
CA GLY A 51 -9.84 -2.75 0.75
C GLY A 51 -10.06 -1.39 0.11
N GLU A 52 -11.26 -1.23 -0.44
CA GLU A 52 -11.78 0.03 -0.93
C GLU A 52 -12.19 0.92 0.26
N VAL A 53 -11.70 2.14 0.32
CA VAL A 53 -12.10 3.12 1.33
C VAL A 53 -13.56 3.50 1.08
N ILE A 54 -14.46 3.11 1.97
CA ILE A 54 -15.89 3.44 1.84
C ILE A 54 -16.27 4.69 2.61
N ASP A 55 -15.53 5.00 3.68
CA ASP A 55 -15.75 6.16 4.53
C ASP A 55 -14.49 6.45 5.36
N LEU A 56 -14.30 7.72 5.72
CA LEU A 56 -13.19 8.14 6.56
C LEU A 56 -13.60 9.27 7.48
N THR A 57 -13.16 9.16 8.73
CA THR A 57 -13.34 10.17 9.76
C THR A 57 -11.99 10.45 10.42
N TRP A 58 -11.94 11.44 11.30
CA TRP A 58 -10.72 11.74 12.06
C TRP A 58 -10.26 10.57 12.97
N ARG A 59 -11.15 9.64 13.35
CA ARG A 59 -10.86 8.56 14.30
C ARG A 59 -10.71 7.17 13.66
N GLU A 60 -11.34 6.95 12.51
CA GLU A 60 -11.34 5.66 11.83
C GLU A 60 -11.45 5.82 10.32
N THR A 61 -10.85 4.87 9.60
CA THR A 61 -11.06 4.62 8.18
C THR A 61 -11.83 3.30 8.04
N ARG A 62 -12.86 3.27 7.20
CA ARG A 62 -13.62 2.06 6.91
C ARG A 62 -13.25 1.54 5.52
N LEU A 63 -12.86 0.27 5.48
CA LEU A 63 -12.44 -0.42 4.27
C LEU A 63 -13.44 -1.53 3.95
N ARG A 64 -13.86 -1.63 2.69
CA ARG A 64 -14.52 -2.82 2.16
C ARG A 64 -13.47 -3.76 1.62
N THR A 65 -13.33 -4.92 2.24
CA THR A 65 -12.36 -5.96 1.81
C THR A 65 -12.77 -6.57 0.47
N PRO A 66 -11.86 -7.29 -0.22
CA PRO A 66 -12.20 -8.06 -1.42
C PRO A 66 -13.29 -9.13 -1.20
N THR A 67 -13.46 -9.62 0.03
CA THR A 67 -14.52 -10.55 0.41
C THR A 67 -15.88 -9.88 0.64
N GLY A 68 -15.92 -8.54 0.65
CA GLY A 68 -17.11 -7.73 0.87
C GLY A 68 -17.37 -7.35 2.34
N ASP A 69 -16.47 -7.73 3.26
CA ASP A 69 -16.57 -7.38 4.69
C ASP A 69 -16.14 -5.92 4.93
N ILE A 70 -16.57 -5.35 6.06
CA ILE A 70 -16.17 -3.99 6.47
C ILE A 70 -15.13 -4.08 7.58
N ALA A 71 -13.89 -3.70 7.26
CA ALA A 71 -12.83 -3.52 8.23
C ALA A 71 -12.83 -2.06 8.74
N VAL A 72 -12.87 -1.87 10.05
CA VAL A 72 -12.80 -0.55 10.70
C VAL A 72 -11.41 -0.38 11.28
N VAL A 73 -10.61 0.50 10.68
CA VAL A 73 -9.22 0.74 11.07
C VAL A 73 -9.11 2.06 11.83
N PRO A 74 -8.70 2.06 13.11
CA PRO A 74 -8.47 3.28 13.86
C PRO A 74 -7.36 4.15 13.24
N SER A 75 -7.52 5.47 13.28
CA SER A 75 -6.51 6.42 12.75
C SER A 75 -5.14 6.28 13.43
N SER A 76 -5.10 5.80 14.69
CA SER A 76 -3.84 5.50 15.39
C SER A 76 -3.08 4.34 14.77
N VAL A 77 -3.77 3.41 14.10
CA VAL A 77 -3.14 2.30 13.37
C VAL A 77 -2.64 2.81 12.01
N ILE A 78 -3.48 3.55 11.30
CA ILE A 78 -3.13 4.23 10.03
C ILE A 78 -1.88 5.08 10.20
N GLY A 79 -1.86 5.97 11.21
CA GLY A 79 -0.76 6.93 11.41
C GLY A 79 0.58 6.30 11.78
N ASN A 80 0.58 5.04 12.22
CA ASN A 80 1.78 4.29 12.58
C ASN A 80 2.14 3.19 11.56
N THR A 81 1.43 3.11 10.44
CA THR A 81 1.60 2.07 9.43
C THR A 81 1.86 2.69 8.07
N VAL A 82 2.62 2.01 7.21
CA VAL A 82 2.75 2.41 5.81
C VAL A 82 1.44 2.08 5.08
N VAL A 83 0.84 3.08 4.45
CA VAL A 83 -0.35 2.93 3.60
C VAL A 83 0.10 2.98 2.15
N THR A 84 -0.24 1.94 1.38
CA THR A 84 -0.05 1.90 -0.07
C THR A 84 -1.39 2.18 -0.73
N ASN A 85 -1.49 3.30 -1.46
CA ASN A 85 -2.67 3.66 -2.23
C ASN A 85 -2.49 3.20 -3.67
N TYR A 86 -3.33 2.27 -4.13
CA TYR A 86 -3.28 1.75 -5.49
C TYR A 86 -4.08 2.58 -6.50
N SER A 87 -4.86 3.57 -6.03
CA SER A 87 -5.73 4.40 -6.86
C SER A 87 -5.15 5.80 -7.15
N ARG A 88 -4.20 6.29 -6.35
CA ARG A 88 -3.53 7.59 -6.56
C ARG A 88 -2.12 7.50 -7.16
N GLY A 89 -1.58 6.30 -7.34
CA GLY A 89 -0.38 6.11 -8.16
C GLY A 89 -0.66 6.52 -9.61
N ASP A 90 0.39 6.66 -10.43
CA ASP A 90 0.21 6.71 -11.89
C ASP A 90 -0.79 5.60 -12.30
N GLU A 91 -1.65 5.84 -13.29
CA GLU A 91 -2.62 4.87 -13.83
C GLU A 91 -1.98 3.54 -14.31
N LEU A 92 -0.66 3.42 -14.19
CA LEU A 92 0.19 2.28 -14.48
C LEU A 92 0.36 1.40 -13.23
N TYR A 93 -0.34 0.28 -13.19
CA TYR A 93 -0.06 -0.79 -12.25
C TYR A 93 0.95 -1.77 -12.86
N VAL A 94 2.09 -1.99 -12.19
CA VAL A 94 3.09 -2.98 -12.63
C VAL A 94 2.81 -4.32 -11.95
N LEU A 95 2.29 -5.29 -12.73
CA LEU A 95 2.11 -6.66 -12.27
C LEU A 95 3.28 -7.53 -12.76
N ALA A 96 4.09 -8.04 -11.83
CA ALA A 96 5.13 -9.02 -12.14
C ALA A 96 4.57 -10.44 -12.02
N VAL A 97 4.45 -11.16 -13.14
CA VAL A 97 4.02 -12.56 -13.18
C VAL A 97 5.21 -13.46 -13.47
N GLU A 98 5.62 -14.24 -12.48
CA GLU A 98 6.63 -15.28 -12.66
C GLU A 98 5.96 -16.63 -12.96
N PHE A 99 6.37 -17.28 -14.05
CA PHE A 99 5.90 -18.62 -14.39
C PHE A 99 7.07 -19.50 -14.84
N LYS A 100 6.90 -20.81 -14.65
CA LYS A 100 7.90 -21.80 -15.04
C LYS A 100 7.48 -22.43 -16.36
N VAL A 101 8.46 -22.63 -17.23
CA VAL A 101 8.29 -23.41 -18.46
C VAL A 101 9.10 -24.69 -18.40
N VAL A 102 8.65 -25.69 -19.14
CA VAL A 102 9.40 -26.94 -19.31
C VAL A 102 10.73 -26.65 -20.01
N ALA A 103 11.78 -27.39 -19.65
CA ALA A 103 13.15 -27.07 -20.05
C ALA A 103 13.40 -27.16 -21.57
N ASP A 104 12.57 -27.92 -22.28
CA ASP A 104 12.58 -28.11 -23.72
C ASP A 104 11.62 -27.16 -24.47
N ALA A 105 10.94 -26.26 -23.76
CA ALA A 105 10.07 -25.29 -24.39
C ALA A 105 10.87 -24.34 -25.28
N ASP A 106 10.30 -24.05 -26.45
CA ASP A 106 10.74 -22.94 -27.29
C ASP A 106 10.45 -21.62 -26.57
N LEU A 107 11.49 -21.04 -25.97
CA LEU A 107 11.39 -19.81 -25.19
C LEU A 107 10.91 -18.62 -26.03
N ASP A 108 11.23 -18.58 -27.33
CA ASP A 108 10.77 -17.51 -28.23
C ASP A 108 9.24 -17.56 -28.35
N ARG A 109 8.71 -18.77 -28.53
CA ARG A 109 7.26 -19.01 -28.58
C ARG A 109 6.57 -18.73 -27.26
N VAL A 110 7.19 -19.09 -26.13
CA VAL A 110 6.67 -18.81 -24.78
C VAL A 110 6.50 -17.32 -24.55
N VAL A 111 7.52 -16.52 -24.88
CA VAL A 111 7.47 -15.06 -24.70
C VAL A 111 6.35 -14.46 -25.56
N CYS A 112 6.25 -14.85 -26.83
CA CYS A 112 5.17 -14.38 -27.71
C CYS A 112 3.79 -14.66 -27.11
N VAL A 113 3.53 -15.90 -26.70
CA VAL A 113 2.23 -16.29 -26.13
C VAL A 113 1.96 -15.57 -24.80
N ALA A 114 2.97 -15.39 -23.95
CA ALA A 114 2.82 -14.69 -22.68
C ALA A 114 2.48 -13.20 -22.87
N VAL A 115 3.15 -12.53 -23.82
CA VAL A 115 2.86 -11.13 -24.18
C VAL A 115 1.46 -11.01 -24.79
N GLU A 116 1.07 -11.91 -25.69
CA GLU A 116 -0.28 -11.93 -26.27
C GLU A 116 -1.36 -12.12 -25.20
N ALA A 117 -1.17 -13.07 -24.27
CA ALA A 117 -2.09 -13.32 -23.17
C ALA A 117 -2.17 -12.12 -22.21
N ALA A 118 -1.04 -11.49 -21.89
CA ALA A 118 -1.00 -10.30 -21.04
C ALA A 118 -1.76 -9.12 -21.69
N ARG A 119 -1.56 -8.89 -22.99
CA ARG A 119 -2.30 -7.86 -23.74
C ARG A 119 -3.81 -8.14 -23.79
N ALA A 120 -4.19 -9.41 -23.98
CA ALA A 120 -5.60 -9.81 -23.96
C ALA A 120 -6.25 -9.61 -22.59
N ALA A 121 -5.51 -9.85 -21.50
CA ALA A 121 -6.00 -9.70 -20.14
C ALA A 121 -6.06 -8.23 -19.67
N ALA A 122 -5.12 -7.38 -20.10
CA ALA A 122 -4.97 -6.03 -19.58
C ALA A 122 -5.81 -4.97 -20.33
N GLY A 123 -6.41 -5.31 -21.47
CA GLY A 123 -7.25 -4.39 -22.24
C GLY A 123 -6.48 -3.35 -23.06
N ALA A 124 -7.20 -2.45 -23.75
CA ALA A 124 -6.64 -1.58 -24.80
C ALA A 124 -5.64 -0.49 -24.33
N SER A 125 -5.49 -0.29 -23.02
CA SER A 125 -4.68 0.81 -22.45
C SER A 125 -3.42 0.34 -21.70
N ALA A 126 -3.10 -0.94 -21.73
CA ALA A 126 -1.99 -1.49 -20.96
C ALA A 126 -0.68 -1.58 -21.76
N GLU A 127 0.38 -1.00 -21.22
CA GLU A 127 1.75 -1.20 -21.69
C GLU A 127 2.29 -2.50 -21.09
N VAL A 128 2.69 -3.45 -21.94
CA VAL A 128 3.16 -4.78 -21.53
C VAL A 128 4.65 -4.88 -21.82
N GLU A 129 5.47 -4.65 -20.80
CA GLU A 129 6.92 -4.86 -20.90
C GLU A 129 7.30 -6.22 -20.31
N ALA A 130 7.89 -7.07 -21.14
CA ALA A 130 8.46 -8.33 -20.67
C ALA A 130 9.90 -8.09 -20.21
N SER A 131 10.13 -8.21 -18.90
CA SER A 131 11.46 -8.03 -18.29
C SER A 131 12.18 -9.37 -18.12
N LEU A 132 13.49 -9.37 -18.37
CA LEU A 132 14.32 -10.56 -18.27
C LEU A 132 14.75 -10.83 -16.83
N PRO A 133 14.79 -12.10 -16.37
CA PRO A 133 15.52 -12.43 -15.17
C PRO A 133 16.99 -12.09 -15.37
N ARG A 134 17.62 -11.45 -14.37
CA ARG A 134 18.99 -10.89 -14.43
C ARG A 134 20.11 -11.84 -14.89
N HIS A 135 19.84 -13.14 -15.02
CA HIS A 135 20.79 -14.19 -15.33
C HIS A 135 20.51 -14.94 -16.64
N ALA A 136 19.47 -14.58 -17.40
CA ALA A 136 19.13 -15.28 -18.64
C ALA A 136 19.84 -14.68 -19.86
N THR A 137 20.45 -15.52 -20.69
CA THR A 137 21.15 -15.13 -21.93
C THR A 137 20.26 -15.48 -23.12
N TRP A 138 19.70 -14.49 -23.81
CA TRP A 138 18.72 -14.70 -24.90
C TRP A 138 19.26 -14.36 -26.30
N SER A 139 18.58 -14.87 -27.34
CA SER A 139 18.91 -14.67 -28.76
C SER A 139 18.59 -13.23 -29.22
N ARG A 140 19.37 -12.71 -30.19
CA ARG A 140 19.22 -11.31 -30.67
C ARG A 140 17.89 -11.01 -31.37
N SER A 141 17.11 -12.03 -31.75
CA SER A 141 15.83 -11.87 -32.46
C SER A 141 14.70 -11.36 -31.56
N LEU A 142 14.79 -11.48 -30.24
CA LEU A 142 13.71 -11.13 -29.30
C LEU A 142 13.73 -9.69 -28.81
N ALA A 143 14.84 -8.97 -28.98
CA ALA A 143 14.97 -7.58 -28.53
C ALA A 143 13.87 -6.61 -29.02
N PRO A 144 13.28 -6.76 -30.23
CA PRO A 144 12.17 -5.92 -30.68
C PRO A 144 10.84 -6.21 -29.97
N ALA A 145 10.59 -7.47 -29.60
CA ALA A 145 9.31 -7.91 -29.03
C ALA A 145 9.14 -7.52 -27.54
N LEU A 146 10.26 -7.23 -26.86
CA LEU A 146 10.29 -6.84 -25.45
C LEU A 146 10.18 -5.32 -25.21
N ARG A 147 10.25 -4.50 -26.28
CA ARG A 147 10.35 -3.02 -26.18
C ARG A 147 9.11 -2.27 -26.71
N ALA A 148 7.99 -2.95 -26.91
CA ALA A 148 6.80 -2.41 -27.57
C ALA A 148 5.51 -2.84 -26.86
#